data_AF-A0A4V1ZX32-F1
#
_entry.id   AF-A0A4V1ZX32-F1
#
_cell.length_a   1.000
_cell.length_b   1.000
_cell.length_c   1.000
_cell.angle_alpha   90.00
_cell.angle_beta   90.00
_cell.angle_gamma   90.00
#
_symmetry.space_group_name_H-M   'P 1'
#
loop_
_entity.id
_entity.type
_entity.pdbx_description
1 polymer ?
#
loop_
_entity_poly.entity_id
_entity_poly.type
_entity_poly.pdbx_seq_one_letter_code
_entity_poly.pdbx_strand_id
1 'polypeptide(L)' 'MNKHHYVAIMAGGIGSRFWPMSRTNFPKQFLDILNTGKTLIQSTFERFASFIPAENIYVITSNEY' A
#
# COMPACT_ATOMS: atom_id res chain seq x y z
N MET A 1 -12.61 -14.26 13.22
CA MET A 1 -12.35 -13.65 11.91
C MET A 1 -13.32 -14.24 10.90
N ASN A 2 -14.02 -13.40 10.13
CA ASN A 2 -14.86 -13.87 9.03
C ASN A 2 -13.95 -14.26 7.85
N LYS A 3 -14.01 -15.52 7.41
CA LYS A 3 -13.19 -16.04 6.30
C LYS A 3 -13.61 -15.51 4.93
N HIS A 4 -14.75 -14.83 4.84
CA HIS A 4 -15.31 -14.30 3.59
C HIS A 4 -15.14 -12.78 3.44
N HIS A 5 -14.30 -12.17 4.27
CA HIS A 5 -13.90 -10.77 4.06
C HIS A 5 -12.59 -10.72 3.27
N TYR A 6 -12.57 -9.82 2.29
CA TYR A 6 -11.45 -9.60 1.38
C TYR A 6 -11.13 -8.11 1.33
N VAL A 7 -9.86 -7.80 1.08
CA VAL A 7 -9.37 -6.42 0.95
C VAL A 7 -8.65 -6.28 -0.38
N ALA A 8 -8.99 -5.24 -1.12
CA ALA A 8 -8.24 -4.78 -2.29
C ALA A 8 -7.55 -3.45 -1.95
N ILE A 9 -6.23 -3.48 -1.82
CA ILE A 9 -5.41 -2.28 -1.61
C ILE A 9 -5.08 -1.68 -2.97
N MET A 10 -5.73 -0.56 -3.30
CA MET A 10 -5.47 0.20 -4.53
C MET A 10 -4.14 0.96 -4.41
N ALA A 11 -3.08 0.41 -5.02
CA ALA A 11 -1.72 0.93 -4.99
C ALA A 11 -1.34 1.63 -6.30
N GLY A 12 -2.22 2.50 -6.80
CA GLY A 12 -2.01 3.26 -8.04
C GLY A 12 -1.68 4.73 -7.80
N GLY A 13 -1.18 5.37 -8.88
CA GLY A 13 -0.98 6.81 -8.97
C GLY A 13 0.37 7.28 -8.43
N ILE A 14 1.01 8.18 -9.19
CA ILE A 14 2.37 8.65 -8.89
C ILE A 14 2.48 9.49 -7.60
N GLY A 15 1.38 10.04 -7.07
CA GLY A 15 1.42 10.92 -5.90
C GLY A 15 2.23 12.21 -6.12
N SER A 16 1.93 12.96 -7.19
CA SER A 16 2.69 14.16 -7.62
C SER A 16 2.85 15.24 -6.55
N ARG A 17 1.91 15.35 -5.61
CA ARG A 17 1.99 16.30 -4.47
C ARG A 17 3.13 15.98 -3.49
N PHE A 18 3.67 14.77 -3.53
CA PHE A 18 4.83 14.36 -2.74
C PHE A 18 6.16 14.54 -3.47
N TRP A 19 6.21 15.27 -4.58
CA TRP A 19 7.48 15.68 -5.18
C TRP A 19 8.25 16.57 -4.17
N PRO A 20 9.58 16.40 -3.99
CA PRO A 20 10.50 15.58 -4.76
C PRO A 20 10.71 14.17 -4.23
N MET A 21 9.90 13.65 -3.31
CA MET A 21 10.04 12.27 -2.81
C MET A 21 9.41 11.26 -3.78
N SER A 22 8.22 11.55 -4.29
CA SER A 22 7.50 10.65 -5.20
C SER A 22 7.89 10.88 -6.65
N ARG A 23 8.18 9.80 -7.38
CA ARG A 23 8.52 9.81 -8.82
C ARG A 23 7.72 8.74 -9.55
N THR A 24 7.75 8.78 -10.88
CA THR A 24 7.12 7.75 -11.72
C THR A 24 7.58 6.36 -11.29
N ASN A 25 8.89 6.08 -11.20
CA ASN A 25 9.41 4.77 -10.81
C ASN A 25 9.42 4.51 -9.29
N PHE A 26 9.02 5.49 -8.46
CA PHE A 26 8.96 5.35 -7.02
C PHE A 26 7.76 6.13 -6.46
N PRO A 27 6.53 5.62 -6.70
CA PRO A 27 5.30 6.30 -6.34
C PRO A 27 5.04 6.31 -4.83
N LYS A 28 4.07 7.14 -4.40
CA LYS A 28 3.86 7.50 -2.98
C LYS A 28 3.70 6.32 -2.04
N GLN A 29 3.11 5.22 -2.52
CA GLN A 29 2.81 4.05 -1.70
C GLN A 29 4.08 3.38 -1.16
N PHE A 30 5.23 3.60 -1.81
CA PHE A 30 6.53 3.08 -1.40
C PHE A 30 7.32 4.04 -0.49
N LEU A 31 6.74 5.20 -0.15
CA LEU A 31 7.38 6.16 0.74
C LEU A 31 7.07 5.85 2.20
N ASP A 32 8.07 5.98 3.07
CA ASP A 32 7.89 6.15 4.52
C ASP A 32 7.82 7.64 4.85
N ILE A 33 6.67 8.26 4.58
CA ILE A 33 6.45 9.70 4.83
C ILE A 33 6.39 10.03 6.32
N LEU A 34 6.06 9.05 7.16
CA LEU A 34 5.88 9.25 8.59
C LEU A 34 7.16 8.94 9.40
N ASN A 35 8.25 8.56 8.74
CA ASN A 35 9.52 8.11 9.37
C ASN A 35 9.31 7.03 10.43
N THR A 36 8.46 6.07 10.11
CA THR A 36 8.10 4.94 10.99
C THR A 36 8.93 3.68 10.73
N GLY A 37 9.80 3.71 9.72
CA GLY A 37 10.47 2.55 9.16
C GLY A 37 9.59 1.73 8.21
N LYS A 38 8.38 2.20 7.88
CA LYS A 38 7.42 1.48 7.05
C LYS A 38 6.86 2.36 5.94
N THR A 39 6.76 1.79 4.76
CA THR A 39 6.10 2.45 3.63
C THR A 39 4.59 2.58 3.88
N LEU A 40 3.93 3.50 3.16
CA LEU A 40 2.47 3.64 3.22
C LEU A 40 1.74 2.33 2.89
N ILE A 41 2.24 1.55 1.92
CA ILE A 41 1.62 0.28 1.54
C ILE A 41 1.80 -0.79 2.62
N GLN A 42 2.99 -0.90 3.22
CA GLN A 42 3.23 -1.82 4.35
C GLN A 42 2.32 -1.48 5.53
N SER A 43 2.25 -0.20 5.92
CA SER A 43 1.39 0.26 7.01
C SER A 43 -0.09 -0.04 6.73
N THR A 44 -0.52 0.08 5.47
CA THR A 44 -1.89 -0.26 5.05
C THR A 44 -2.14 -1.76 5.14
N PHE A 45 -1.21 -2.58 4.65
CA PHE A 45 -1.30 -4.04 4.71
C PHE A 45 -1.38 -4.53 6.16
N GLU A 46 -0.47 -4.09 7.03
CA GLU A 46 -0.43 -4.49 8.43
C GLU A 46 -1.71 -4.13 9.19
N ARG A 47 -2.29 -2.95 8.91
CA ARG A 47 -3.57 -2.55 9.49
C ARG A 47 -4.66 -3.57 9.19
N PHE A 48 -4.75 -4.07 7.95
CA PHE A 48 -5.75 -5.07 7.58
C PHE A 48 -5.37 -6.49 8.02
N ALA A 49 -4.08 -6.85 7.99
CA ALA A 49 -3.59 -8.15 8.44
C ALA A 49 -3.88 -8.42 9.93
N SER A 50 -4.12 -7.37 10.73
CA SER A 50 -4.55 -7.51 12.12
C SER A 50 -5.93 -8.18 12.31
N PHE A 51 -6.78 -8.20 11.26
CA PHE A 51 -8.12 -8.79 11.34
C PHE A 51 -8.64 -9.45 10.05
N ILE A 52 -7.84 -9.51 8.98
CA ILE A 52 -8.12 -10.19 7.71
C ILE A 52 -7.00 -11.20 7.43
N PRO A 53 -7.31 -12.46 7.05
CA PRO A 53 -6.28 -13.43 6.66
C PRO A 53 -5.43 -12.89 5.51
N ALA A 54 -4.12 -13.09 5.56
CA ALA A 54 -3.20 -12.50 4.57
C ALA A 54 -3.51 -12.95 3.14
N GLU A 55 -3.97 -14.19 2.97
CA GLU A 55 -4.40 -14.76 1.69
C GLU A 55 -5.63 -14.06 1.07
N ASN A 56 -6.36 -13.27 1.87
CA ASN A 56 -7.53 -12.51 1.43
C ASN A 56 -7.23 -11.02 1.17
N ILE A 57 -5.96 -10.60 1.27
CA ILE A 57 -5.52 -9.23 1.02
C ILE A 57 -4.78 -9.17 -0.32
N TYR A 58 -5.36 -8.44 -1.27
CA TYR A 58 -4.83 -8.26 -2.62
C TYR A 58 -4.33 -6.84 -2.80
N VAL A 59 -3.21 -6.68 -3.51
CA VAL A 59 -2.72 -5.38 -3.96
C VAL A 59 -3.05 -5.23 -5.44
N ILE A 60 -3.75 -4.16 -5.78
CA ILE A 60 -4.08 -3.82 -7.17
C ILE A 60 -3.19 -2.66 -7.59
N THR A 61 -2.31 -2.90 -8.55
CA THR A 61 -1.32 -1.94 -9.04
C THR A 61 -1.19 -2.02 -10.56
N SER A 62 -0.51 -1.04 -11.17
CA SER A 62 -0.18 -1.10 -12.59
C SER A 62 1.03 -2.01 -12.83
N ASN A 63 1.20 -2.51 -14.06
CA ASN A 63 2.24 -3.48 -14.40
C ASN A 63 3.67 -2.94 -14.20
N GLU A 64 3.83 -1.63 -14.10
CA GLU A 64 5.12 -0.96 -13.89
C GLU A 64 5.60 -1.01 -12.43
N TYR A 65 4.79 -1.45 -11.47
CA TYR A 65 5.06 -1.38 -10.02
C TYR A 65 4.87 -2.71 -9.28
#